data_AF-A0A958S5H7-F1
#
_entry.id   AF-A0A958S5H7-F1
#
_cell.length_a   1.000
_cell.length_b   1.000
_cell.length_c   1.000
_cell.angle_alpha   90.00
_cell.angle_beta   90.00
_cell.angle_gamma   90.00
#
_symmetry.space_group_name_H-M   'P 1'
#
loop_
_entity.id
_entity.type
_entity.pdbx_description
1 polymer ?
#
loop_
_entity_poly.entity_id
_entity_poly.type
_entity_poly.pdbx_seq_one_letter_code
_entity_poly.pdbx_strand_id
1 'polypeptide(L)'
;MEVRDPIHGSIEFSKPEVRLLDSVPYQRLRSIKQLGFSEFSFPGATHNRFLHSLGVCHLAGLAFDLIFKNYPFKNSDSKKRMRQATRLAALLHDIGHGPLSHTTEEVMPILKELKVGVYKNKRSDLPFLNTTVNESRQANHEDYTIKFVTDSELSELLKKQFPDIAPLHVACLIDKSLACPDDFFKDGDISFRTILSQLVSSEMDVDRMDYLERDAYFCGTNYGKVELEWLLSNLTYHEKEGHLHLALNRRALYTFDDFLLARHHMHLMVYFHHKSIIYEEMLHRYLSSPKCQFHLPADIDEYVRCTDYALYQHLQKVDDEWAQRISKRKPYKNLFELHSSKDTERPKNIKIELESAGLRVIHSNSQARLSKYHTTSESERAFQIFVVDGYDRKSKPYPIEESTEIFQKYEEIRQIDRLYVAPEDFEAAEKIMIQKGL
;
A
#
# COMPACT_ATOMS: atom_id res chain seq x y z
N MET A 1 -12.20 -2.31 23.57
CA MET A 1 -13.07 -1.36 22.84
C MET A 1 -13.63 -2.10 21.65
N GLU A 2 -14.92 -1.96 21.38
CA GLU A 2 -15.53 -2.44 20.14
C GLU A 2 -15.70 -1.25 19.19
N VAL A 3 -15.30 -1.43 17.93
CA VAL A 3 -15.53 -0.47 16.85
C VAL A 3 -16.43 -1.15 15.82
N ARG A 4 -17.49 -0.46 15.41
CA ARG A 4 -18.33 -0.90 14.29
C ARG A 4 -17.71 -0.45 12.98
N ASP A 5 -17.37 -1.41 12.14
CA ASP A 5 -16.84 -1.23 10.81
C ASP A 5 -17.85 -1.75 9.78
N PRO A 6 -18.14 -0.99 8.70
CA PRO A 6 -19.14 -1.40 7.71
C PRO A 6 -18.69 -2.57 6.83
N ILE A 7 -17.40 -2.89 6.81
CA ILE A 7 -16.83 -3.99 6.01
C ILE A 7 -16.76 -5.25 6.87
N HIS A 8 -16.10 -5.16 8.02
CA HIS A 8 -15.78 -6.33 8.86
C HIS A 8 -16.70 -6.51 10.07
N GLY A 9 -17.74 -5.69 10.21
CA GLY A 9 -18.67 -5.78 11.33
C GLY A 9 -18.07 -5.27 12.64
N SER A 10 -18.10 -6.07 13.70
CA SER A 10 -17.54 -5.67 15.01
C SER A 10 -16.05 -6.00 15.08
N ILE A 11 -15.23 -4.96 15.22
CA ILE A 11 -13.79 -5.11 15.46
C ILE A 11 -13.48 -4.85 16.93
N GLU A 12 -12.83 -5.83 17.57
CA GLU A 12 -12.43 -5.74 18.97
C GLU A 12 -10.94 -5.39 19.13
N PHE A 13 -10.68 -4.46 20.05
CA PHE A 13 -9.34 -4.05 20.48
C PHE A 13 -9.16 -4.23 21.99
N SER A 14 -8.03 -4.80 22.36
CA SER A 14 -7.58 -4.94 23.75
C SER A 14 -7.29 -3.56 24.38
N LYS A 15 -7.27 -3.47 25.72
CA LYS A 15 -6.94 -2.21 26.40
C LYS A 15 -5.57 -1.65 25.98
N PRO A 16 -4.49 -2.46 25.88
CA PRO A 16 -3.19 -2.00 25.36
C PRO A 16 -3.26 -1.44 23.92
N GLU A 17 -3.97 -2.12 23.01
CA GLU A 17 -4.15 -1.65 21.63
C GLU A 17 -4.90 -0.31 21.59
N VAL A 18 -5.96 -0.16 22.39
CA VAL A 18 -6.72 1.09 22.49
C VAL A 18 -5.83 2.26 22.89
N ARG A 19 -4.84 2.06 23.77
CA ARG A 19 -3.90 3.13 24.13
C ARG A 19 -3.08 3.61 22.92
N LEU A 20 -2.71 2.71 22.01
CA LEU A 20 -2.06 3.10 20.74
C LEU A 20 -3.04 3.85 19.84
N LEU A 21 -4.28 3.36 19.73
CA LEU A 21 -5.33 4.00 18.93
C LEU A 21 -5.59 5.44 19.40
N ASP A 22 -5.59 5.67 20.70
CA ASP A 22 -5.81 6.99 21.31
C ASP A 22 -4.62 7.94 21.18
N SER A 23 -3.47 7.47 20.69
CA SER A 23 -2.29 8.30 20.50
C SER A 23 -2.49 9.33 19.39
N VAL A 24 -1.84 10.50 19.51
CA VAL A 24 -1.92 11.56 18.51
C VAL A 24 -1.46 11.09 17.12
N PRO A 25 -0.32 10.37 16.98
CA PRO A 25 0.09 9.85 15.67
C PRO A 25 -0.95 8.96 15.00
N TYR A 26 -1.65 8.13 15.78
CA TYR A 26 -2.64 7.22 15.24
C TYR A 26 -3.96 7.92 14.89
N GLN A 27 -4.43 8.83 15.75
CA GLN A 27 -5.66 9.61 15.49
C GLN A 27 -5.50 10.52 14.26
N ARG A 28 -4.28 10.97 13.93
CA ARG A 28 -3.99 11.71 12.69
C ARG A 28 -4.49 11.00 11.45
N LEU A 29 -4.43 9.67 11.41
CA LEU A 29 -4.86 8.88 10.24
C LEU A 29 -6.33 9.08 9.88
N ARG A 30 -7.16 9.64 10.77
CA ARG A 30 -8.54 10.05 10.47
C ARG A 30 -8.63 11.22 9.47
N SER A 31 -7.56 12.01 9.41
CA SER A 31 -7.42 13.22 8.59
C SER A 31 -6.58 12.98 7.34
N ILE A 32 -6.36 11.71 6.97
CA ILE A 32 -5.62 11.29 5.78
C ILE A 32 -6.49 10.29 5.03
N LYS A 33 -6.99 10.68 3.86
CA LYS A 33 -7.81 9.84 3.00
C LYS A 33 -7.04 8.62 2.50
N GLN A 34 -7.75 7.51 2.35
CA GLN A 34 -7.17 6.29 1.78
C GLN A 34 -6.83 6.48 0.30
N LEU A 35 -7.76 7.10 -0.46
CA LEU A 35 -7.72 7.16 -1.93
C LEU A 35 -7.44 8.56 -2.50
N GLY A 36 -6.77 9.42 -1.73
CA GLY A 36 -6.35 10.75 -2.20
C GLY A 36 -7.48 11.56 -2.85
N PHE A 37 -7.33 11.86 -4.14
CA PHE A 37 -8.29 12.65 -4.93
C PHE A 37 -9.46 11.86 -5.52
N SER A 38 -9.56 10.56 -5.24
CA SER A 38 -10.60 9.69 -5.81
C SER A 38 -12.02 10.12 -5.48
N GLU A 39 -12.24 10.88 -4.39
CA GLU A 39 -13.53 11.46 -4.05
C GLU A 39 -14.12 12.35 -5.17
N PHE A 40 -13.28 12.92 -6.03
CA PHE A 40 -13.75 13.76 -7.14
C PHE A 40 -14.37 12.96 -8.29
N SER A 41 -14.05 11.67 -8.36
CA SER A 41 -14.60 10.70 -9.31
C SER A 41 -15.69 9.86 -8.66
N PHE A 42 -15.45 9.46 -7.41
CA PHE A 42 -16.30 8.61 -6.59
C PHE A 42 -16.63 9.34 -5.29
N PRO A 43 -17.72 10.13 -5.24
CA PRO A 43 -18.01 10.99 -4.08
C PRO A 43 -18.09 10.28 -2.71
N GLY A 44 -18.32 8.97 -2.69
CA GLY A 44 -18.31 8.15 -1.47
C GLY A 44 -16.91 7.73 -0.98
N ALA A 45 -15.85 7.93 -1.77
CA ALA A 45 -14.46 7.57 -1.45
C ALA A 45 -13.84 8.53 -0.41
N THR A 46 -14.48 8.64 0.75
CA THR A 46 -14.13 9.55 1.84
C THR A 46 -13.55 8.84 3.05
N HIS A 47 -13.34 7.51 2.96
CA HIS A 47 -12.69 6.75 4.02
C HIS A 47 -11.22 7.11 4.15
N ASN A 48 -10.68 6.81 5.32
CA ASN A 48 -9.36 7.25 5.75
C ASN A 48 -8.49 6.08 6.17
N ARG A 49 -7.19 6.34 6.28
CA ARG A 49 -6.19 5.33 6.66
C ARG A 49 -6.45 4.75 8.04
N PHE A 50 -7.09 5.51 8.93
CA PHE A 50 -7.50 5.00 10.25
C PHE A 50 -8.44 3.80 10.10
N LEU A 51 -9.53 3.93 9.32
CA LEU A 51 -10.50 2.83 9.12
C LEU A 51 -9.84 1.61 8.48
N HIS A 52 -9.01 1.84 7.47
CA HIS A 52 -8.25 0.80 6.80
C HIS A 52 -7.34 0.04 7.78
N SER A 53 -6.49 0.74 8.52
CA SER A 53 -5.57 0.10 9.49
C SER A 53 -6.29 -0.68 10.59
N LEU A 54 -7.51 -0.28 11.01
CA LEU A 54 -8.32 -1.08 11.93
C LEU A 54 -8.75 -2.42 11.30
N GLY A 55 -9.20 -2.37 10.04
CA GLY A 55 -9.59 -3.56 9.28
C GLY A 55 -8.41 -4.50 9.02
N VAL A 56 -7.26 -3.98 8.60
CA VAL A 56 -6.03 -4.77 8.42
C VAL A 56 -5.60 -5.46 9.72
N CYS A 57 -5.67 -4.76 10.86
CA CYS A 57 -5.40 -5.35 12.17
C CYS A 57 -6.38 -6.48 12.55
N HIS A 58 -7.66 -6.30 12.23
CA HIS A 58 -8.69 -7.32 12.42
C HIS A 58 -8.39 -8.58 11.60
N LEU A 59 -8.20 -8.41 10.30
CA LEU A 59 -7.91 -9.49 9.35
C LEU A 59 -6.61 -10.20 9.69
N ALA A 60 -5.57 -9.49 10.11
CA ALA A 60 -4.31 -10.10 10.57
C ALA A 60 -4.51 -11.06 11.75
N GLY A 61 -5.35 -10.69 12.72
CA GLY A 61 -5.70 -11.55 13.85
C GLY A 61 -6.48 -12.79 13.41
N LEU A 62 -7.48 -12.60 12.54
CA LEU A 62 -8.32 -13.67 12.00
C LEU A 62 -7.50 -14.66 11.16
N ALA A 63 -6.67 -14.15 10.25
CA ALA A 63 -5.76 -14.95 9.42
C ALA A 63 -4.80 -15.78 10.29
N PHE A 64 -4.17 -15.16 11.29
CA PHE A 64 -3.31 -15.87 12.24
C PHE A 64 -4.07 -17.01 12.94
N ASP A 65 -5.25 -16.73 13.47
CA ASP A 65 -6.04 -17.72 14.21
C ASP A 65 -6.50 -18.89 13.33
N LEU A 66 -6.83 -18.63 12.06
CA LEU A 66 -7.25 -19.64 11.10
C LEU A 66 -6.06 -20.52 10.65
N ILE A 67 -4.95 -19.91 10.24
CA ILE A 67 -3.73 -20.61 9.81
C ILE A 67 -3.20 -21.52 10.92
N PHE A 68 -3.16 -21.01 12.15
CA PHE A 68 -2.56 -21.69 13.29
C PHE A 68 -3.59 -22.30 14.26
N LYS A 69 -4.82 -22.55 13.79
CA LYS A 69 -5.91 -23.12 14.59
C LYS A 69 -5.49 -24.44 15.25
N ASN A 70 -4.86 -25.32 14.47
CA ASN A 70 -4.43 -26.66 14.89
C ASN A 70 -2.90 -26.79 14.96
N TYR A 71 -2.15 -25.69 14.86
CA TYR A 71 -0.69 -25.76 14.92
C TYR A 71 -0.24 -26.12 16.35
N PRO A 72 0.62 -27.16 16.53
CA PRO A 72 1.04 -27.63 17.84
C PRO A 72 2.19 -26.78 18.39
N PHE A 73 1.89 -25.55 18.82
CA PHE A 73 2.90 -24.69 19.46
C PHE A 73 3.47 -25.39 20.70
N LYS A 74 4.80 -25.42 20.82
CA LYS A 74 5.51 -25.92 22.00
C LYS A 74 5.28 -25.01 23.20
N ASN A 75 5.19 -23.70 22.96
CA ASN A 75 4.92 -22.68 23.97
C ASN A 75 3.65 -21.85 23.62
N SER A 76 2.65 -21.87 24.50
CA SER A 76 1.42 -21.09 24.32
C SER A 76 1.64 -19.58 24.32
N ASP A 77 2.67 -19.11 25.03
CA ASP A 77 3.00 -17.69 25.08
C ASP A 77 3.67 -17.23 23.79
N SER A 78 4.43 -18.12 23.11
CA SER A 78 4.91 -17.88 21.74
C SER A 78 3.75 -17.60 20.79
N LYS A 79 2.68 -18.41 20.84
CA LYS A 79 1.47 -18.17 20.03
C LYS A 79 0.87 -16.78 20.30
N LYS A 80 0.66 -16.43 21.57
CA LYS A 80 0.03 -15.15 21.96
C LYS A 80 0.86 -13.94 21.54
N ARG A 81 2.17 -13.94 21.82
CA ARG A 81 3.07 -12.81 21.50
C ARG A 81 3.23 -12.63 19.99
N MET A 82 3.34 -13.72 19.22
CA MET A 82 3.43 -13.66 17.76
C MET A 82 2.14 -13.13 17.15
N ARG A 83 0.97 -13.62 17.60
CA ARG A 83 -0.34 -13.09 17.18
C ARG A 83 -0.45 -11.59 17.44
N GLN A 84 -0.07 -11.16 18.64
CA GLN A 84 -0.12 -9.75 19.01
C GLN A 84 0.87 -8.91 18.18
N ALA A 85 2.09 -9.38 17.95
CA ALA A 85 3.06 -8.68 17.10
C ALA A 85 2.58 -8.54 15.66
N THR A 86 1.97 -9.58 15.07
CA THR A 86 1.38 -9.52 13.72
C THR A 86 0.23 -8.52 13.66
N ARG A 87 -0.65 -8.51 14.67
CA ARG A 87 -1.72 -7.50 14.78
C ARG A 87 -1.18 -6.08 14.90
N LEU A 88 -0.12 -5.86 15.68
CA LEU A 88 0.51 -4.54 15.81
C LEU A 88 1.20 -4.09 14.52
N ALA A 89 1.88 -5.00 13.82
CA ALA A 89 2.48 -4.71 12.53
C ALA A 89 1.42 -4.32 11.51
N ALA A 90 0.34 -5.08 11.42
CA ALA A 90 -0.84 -4.77 10.61
C ALA A 90 -1.51 -3.44 11.00
N LEU A 91 -1.61 -3.15 12.30
CA LEU A 91 -2.22 -1.92 12.79
C LEU A 91 -1.40 -0.67 12.42
N LEU A 92 -0.08 -0.80 12.36
CA LEU A 92 0.86 0.31 12.23
C LEU A 92 1.53 0.42 10.85
N HIS A 93 1.30 -0.53 9.93
CA HIS A 93 1.97 -0.57 8.62
C HIS A 93 1.85 0.75 7.83
N ASP A 94 0.71 1.43 8.00
CA ASP A 94 0.33 2.61 7.24
C ASP A 94 0.53 3.94 7.99
N ILE A 95 1.09 3.88 9.21
CA ILE A 95 1.15 5.06 10.08
C ILE A 95 2.04 6.18 9.51
N GLY A 96 3.01 5.85 8.66
CA GLY A 96 3.93 6.79 8.05
C GLY A 96 3.35 7.61 6.90
N HIS A 97 2.15 7.29 6.40
CA HIS A 97 1.57 8.04 5.29
C HIS A 97 1.30 9.52 5.62
N GLY A 98 1.67 10.38 4.67
CA GLY A 98 1.39 11.80 4.68
C GLY A 98 0.07 12.15 3.96
N PRO A 99 -0.25 13.45 3.86
CA PRO A 99 -1.46 13.91 3.19
C PRO A 99 -1.50 13.53 1.73
N LEU A 100 -2.64 13.02 1.25
CA LEU A 100 -2.81 12.50 -0.11
C LEU A 100 -1.73 11.47 -0.53
N SER A 101 -1.08 10.85 0.45
CA SER A 101 -0.19 9.70 0.32
C SER A 101 0.99 9.92 -0.63
N HIS A 102 1.04 9.23 -1.77
CA HIS A 102 2.24 9.13 -2.59
C HIS A 102 2.66 10.45 -3.23
N THR A 103 1.70 11.33 -3.58
CA THR A 103 2.05 12.59 -4.24
C THR A 103 2.85 13.52 -3.34
N THR A 104 2.71 13.43 -2.02
CA THR A 104 3.47 14.29 -1.09
C THR A 104 4.82 13.72 -0.68
N GLU A 105 5.19 12.52 -1.16
CA GLU A 105 6.54 11.98 -0.99
C GLU A 105 7.60 12.90 -1.63
N GLU A 106 7.24 13.62 -2.70
CA GLU A 106 8.08 14.62 -3.38
C GLU A 106 8.56 15.77 -2.48
N VAL A 107 7.91 15.98 -1.34
CA VAL A 107 8.26 17.02 -0.36
C VAL A 107 8.62 16.45 1.01
N MET A 108 8.86 15.14 1.08
CA MET A 108 9.52 14.52 2.23
C MET A 108 10.99 14.91 2.28
N PRO A 109 11.63 14.90 3.46
CA PRO A 109 13.05 15.21 3.56
C PRO A 109 13.88 14.10 2.92
N ILE A 110 15.19 14.34 2.75
CA ILE A 110 16.11 13.24 2.46
C ILE A 110 16.12 12.25 3.63
N LEU A 111 16.30 10.96 3.32
CA LEU A 111 16.20 9.89 4.32
C LEU A 111 17.13 10.10 5.51
N LYS A 112 18.35 10.60 5.29
CA LYS A 112 19.32 10.88 6.35
C LYS A 112 18.78 11.79 7.46
N GLU A 113 17.91 12.74 7.12
CA GLU A 113 17.33 13.68 8.08
C GLU A 113 16.33 13.00 9.02
N LEU A 114 15.71 11.90 8.60
CA LEU A 114 14.83 11.10 9.45
C LEU A 114 15.60 10.42 10.59
N LYS A 115 16.91 10.15 10.44
CA LYS A 115 17.75 9.52 11.48
C LYS A 115 17.14 8.22 12.04
N VAL A 116 16.55 7.39 11.18
CA VAL A 116 15.92 6.11 11.56
C VAL A 116 16.98 5.19 12.17
N GLY A 117 16.87 4.92 13.47
CA GLY A 117 17.95 4.30 14.24
C GLY A 117 18.24 2.85 13.84
N VAL A 118 17.19 2.14 13.41
CA VAL A 118 17.21 0.70 13.15
C VAL A 118 17.70 0.32 11.76
N TYR A 119 17.94 1.26 10.85
CA TYR A 119 18.46 0.97 9.50
C TYR A 119 19.89 0.43 9.48
N LYS A 120 20.59 0.53 10.61
CA LYS A 120 21.87 -0.12 10.90
C LYS A 120 21.71 -1.63 11.09
N ASN A 121 20.52 -2.09 11.48
CA ASN A 121 20.23 -3.46 11.91
C ASN A 121 19.74 -4.28 10.72
N LYS A 122 20.65 -4.57 9.79
CA LYS A 122 20.37 -5.33 8.57
C LYS A 122 20.50 -6.84 8.76
N ARG A 123 19.74 -7.63 7.98
CA ARG A 123 19.67 -9.09 8.08
C ARG A 123 20.91 -9.77 7.51
N SER A 124 21.71 -10.46 8.32
CA SER A 124 22.84 -11.23 7.80
C SER A 124 22.42 -12.49 7.04
N ASP A 125 21.25 -13.05 7.34
CA ASP A 125 20.76 -14.30 6.78
C ASP A 125 20.17 -14.16 5.36
N LEU A 126 19.75 -12.95 4.95
CA LEU A 126 19.31 -12.65 3.58
C LEU A 126 20.08 -11.42 3.02
N PRO A 127 21.36 -11.58 2.64
CA PRO A 127 22.22 -10.46 2.22
C PRO A 127 21.68 -9.66 1.04
N PHE A 128 20.91 -10.28 0.13
CA PHE A 128 20.31 -9.61 -1.04
C PHE A 128 19.23 -8.60 -0.67
N LEU A 129 18.68 -8.64 0.55
CA LEU A 129 17.77 -7.59 1.07
C LEU A 129 18.53 -6.39 1.64
N ASN A 130 19.83 -6.52 1.88
CA ASN A 130 20.66 -5.47 2.43
C ASN A 130 21.24 -4.61 1.31
N THR A 131 20.36 -4.04 0.49
CA THR A 131 20.80 -2.96 -0.39
C THR A 131 21.34 -1.82 0.48
N THR A 132 22.50 -1.28 0.13
CA THR A 132 23.05 -0.11 0.81
C THR A 132 21.98 0.96 0.80
N VAL A 133 21.45 1.31 1.98
CA VAL A 133 20.42 2.33 2.11
C VAL A 133 21.01 3.62 1.58
N ASN A 134 20.53 4.09 0.43
CA ASN A 134 20.96 5.37 -0.11
C ASN A 134 20.37 6.47 0.79
N GLU A 135 21.09 6.86 1.83
CA GLU A 135 20.62 7.89 2.78
C GLU A 135 20.38 9.26 2.10
N SER A 136 20.88 9.46 0.88
CA SER A 136 20.68 10.69 0.09
C SER A 136 19.41 10.64 -0.77
N ARG A 137 18.69 9.51 -0.81
CA ARG A 137 17.38 9.46 -1.49
C ARG A 137 16.33 10.22 -0.68
N GLN A 138 15.27 10.64 -1.36
CA GLN A 138 14.09 11.16 -0.70
C GLN A 138 13.42 10.07 0.15
N ALA A 139 13.03 10.43 1.37
CA ALA A 139 12.29 9.52 2.24
C ALA A 139 10.90 9.23 1.64
N ASN A 140 10.34 8.09 2.02
CA ASN A 140 8.98 7.69 1.67
C ASN A 140 8.16 7.39 2.93
N HIS A 141 6.88 7.06 2.76
CA HIS A 141 5.99 6.72 3.86
C HIS A 141 6.44 5.48 4.65
N GLU A 142 7.08 4.49 4.02
CA GLU A 142 7.61 3.32 4.73
C GLU A 142 8.72 3.72 5.71
N ASP A 143 9.59 4.66 5.33
CA ASP A 143 10.64 5.20 6.23
C ASP A 143 10.03 5.89 7.44
N TYR A 144 8.97 6.68 7.23
CA TYR A 144 8.22 7.29 8.32
C TYR A 144 7.51 6.23 9.18
N THR A 145 6.96 5.17 8.59
CA THR A 145 6.34 4.07 9.35
C THR A 145 7.36 3.46 10.30
N ILE A 146 8.56 3.11 9.80
CA ILE A 146 9.61 2.57 10.65
C ILE A 146 10.00 3.58 11.73
N LYS A 147 10.19 4.86 11.37
CA LYS A 147 10.51 5.91 12.35
C LYS A 147 9.44 6.05 13.43
N PHE A 148 8.16 6.03 13.09
CA PHE A 148 7.05 6.05 14.06
C PHE A 148 7.12 4.85 15.00
N VAL A 149 7.36 3.66 14.44
CA VAL A 149 7.41 2.43 15.23
C VAL A 149 8.63 2.42 16.14
N THR A 150 9.81 2.83 15.68
CA THR A 150 11.08 2.59 16.40
C THR A 150 11.69 3.80 17.11
N ASP A 151 11.43 5.01 16.63
CA ASP A 151 12.11 6.24 17.03
C ASP A 151 11.13 7.40 17.30
N SER A 152 10.05 7.16 18.06
CA SER A 152 9.06 8.20 18.41
C SER A 152 8.39 8.00 19.78
N GLU A 153 7.53 8.93 20.21
CA GLU A 153 6.68 8.75 21.40
C GLU A 153 5.81 7.49 21.32
N LEU A 154 5.40 7.09 20.10
CA LEU A 154 4.65 5.85 19.89
C LEU A 154 5.50 4.62 20.23
N SER A 155 6.81 4.67 20.01
CA SER A 155 7.75 3.59 20.37
C SER A 155 7.81 3.39 21.89
N GLU A 156 7.82 4.48 22.64
CA GLU A 156 7.77 4.44 24.11
C GLU A 156 6.42 3.92 24.61
N LEU A 157 5.34 4.33 23.94
CA LEU A 157 4.01 3.81 24.24
C LEU A 157 3.89 2.30 23.95
N LEU A 158 4.44 1.83 22.83
CA LEU A 158 4.51 0.41 22.48
C LEU A 158 5.23 -0.38 23.57
N LYS A 159 6.43 0.04 23.97
CA LYS A 159 7.20 -0.60 25.07
C LYS A 159 6.41 -0.65 26.37
N LYS A 160 5.68 0.43 26.69
CA LYS A 160 4.88 0.52 27.92
C LYS A 160 3.65 -0.39 27.91
N GLN A 161 2.97 -0.50 26.77
CA GLN A 161 1.73 -1.27 26.64
C GLN A 161 1.97 -2.76 26.36
N PHE A 162 3.10 -3.10 25.75
CA PHE A 162 3.49 -4.45 25.36
C PHE A 162 4.93 -4.72 25.80
N PRO A 163 5.18 -4.96 27.10
CA PRO A 163 6.54 -5.09 27.63
C PRO A 163 7.31 -6.31 27.08
N ASP A 164 6.61 -7.30 26.54
CA ASP A 164 7.15 -8.48 25.89
C ASP A 164 7.39 -8.30 24.38
N ILE A 165 6.95 -7.18 23.79
CA ILE A 165 7.09 -6.91 22.35
C ILE A 165 7.90 -5.62 22.16
N ALA A 166 9.18 -5.77 21.84
CA ALA A 166 10.02 -4.65 21.45
C ALA A 166 9.52 -4.01 20.14
N PRO A 167 9.64 -2.68 19.95
CA PRO A 167 9.26 -2.04 18.71
C PRO A 167 9.93 -2.62 17.46
N LEU A 168 11.16 -3.12 17.58
CA LEU A 168 11.86 -3.77 16.47
C LEU A 168 11.21 -5.10 16.05
N HIS A 169 10.50 -5.82 16.95
CA HIS A 169 9.71 -7.00 16.57
C HIS A 169 8.59 -6.60 15.61
N VAL A 170 7.92 -5.48 15.88
CA VAL A 170 6.87 -4.94 15.00
C VAL A 170 7.47 -4.44 13.69
N ALA A 171 8.51 -3.61 13.76
CA ALA A 171 9.14 -3.00 12.59
C ALA A 171 9.69 -4.05 11.61
N CYS A 172 10.28 -5.14 12.11
CA CYS A 172 10.86 -6.18 11.25
C CYS A 172 9.82 -7.11 10.59
N LEU A 173 8.54 -7.02 10.99
CA LEU A 173 7.42 -7.62 10.25
C LEU A 173 6.96 -6.73 9.10
N ILE A 174 7.01 -5.41 9.26
CA ILE A 174 6.66 -4.40 8.26
C ILE A 174 7.77 -4.29 7.20
N ASP A 175 9.02 -4.05 7.62
CA ASP A 175 10.20 -4.01 6.76
C ASP A 175 11.01 -5.30 6.89
N LYS A 176 10.94 -6.13 5.84
CA LYS A 176 11.58 -7.44 5.74
C LYS A 176 13.11 -7.38 5.75
N SER A 177 13.70 -6.22 5.48
CA SER A 177 15.15 -6.00 5.45
C SER A 177 15.76 -5.85 6.86
N LEU A 178 14.94 -5.50 7.87
CA LEU A 178 15.41 -5.32 9.24
C LEU A 178 15.70 -6.66 9.91
N ALA A 179 16.72 -6.75 10.75
CA ALA A 179 16.98 -7.92 11.56
C ALA A 179 16.03 -7.97 12.76
N CYS A 180 15.59 -9.18 13.11
CA CYS A 180 14.96 -9.41 14.41
C CYS A 180 16.06 -9.41 15.49
N PRO A 181 15.89 -8.73 16.63
CA PRO A 181 16.94 -8.60 17.64
C PRO A 181 17.24 -9.90 18.39
N ASP A 182 16.30 -10.84 18.42
CA ASP A 182 16.37 -12.09 19.18
C ASP A 182 15.53 -13.20 18.51
N ASP A 183 15.24 -14.27 19.25
CA ASP A 183 14.46 -15.43 18.80
C ASP A 183 12.94 -15.28 18.98
N PHE A 184 12.42 -14.05 19.11
CA PHE A 184 11.01 -13.77 19.36
C PHE A 184 10.03 -14.53 18.44
N PHE A 185 10.39 -14.68 17.16
CA PHE A 185 9.61 -15.37 16.14
C PHE A 185 9.92 -16.87 16.00
N LYS A 186 10.63 -17.49 16.95
CA LYS A 186 10.89 -18.93 16.95
C LYS A 186 10.04 -19.68 17.98
N ASP A 187 9.64 -20.90 17.63
CA ASP A 187 9.07 -21.89 18.55
C ASP A 187 9.78 -23.23 18.33
N GLY A 188 10.76 -23.53 19.19
CA GLY A 188 11.76 -24.57 18.92
C GLY A 188 12.65 -24.18 17.74
N ASP A 189 12.78 -25.09 16.78
CA ASP A 189 13.66 -24.91 15.60
C ASP A 189 12.95 -24.20 14.43
N ILE A 190 11.65 -23.90 14.57
CA ILE A 190 10.82 -23.32 13.51
C ILE A 190 10.71 -21.81 13.67
N SER A 191 10.98 -21.09 12.59
CA SER A 191 10.82 -19.64 12.46
C SER A 191 9.49 -19.27 11.80
N PHE A 192 8.72 -18.42 12.47
CA PHE A 192 7.43 -17.91 12.01
C PHE A 192 7.55 -16.57 11.29
N ARG A 193 8.72 -15.92 11.36
CA ARG A 193 8.87 -14.54 10.90
C ARG A 193 8.45 -14.37 9.43
N THR A 194 8.81 -15.31 8.57
CA THR A 194 8.52 -15.26 7.13
C THR A 194 7.02 -15.20 6.85
N ILE A 195 6.23 -16.17 7.34
CA ILE A 195 4.77 -16.18 7.17
C ILE A 195 4.10 -14.96 7.81
N LEU A 196 4.56 -14.52 9.00
CA LEU A 196 3.96 -13.35 9.66
C LEU A 196 4.22 -12.05 8.89
N SER A 197 5.42 -11.88 8.31
CA SER A 197 5.70 -10.78 7.39
C SER A 197 4.90 -10.89 6.10
N GLN A 198 4.67 -12.10 5.56
CA GLN A 198 3.86 -12.30 4.36
C GLN A 198 2.37 -11.96 4.60
N LEU A 199 1.86 -12.18 5.81
CA LEU A 199 0.50 -11.78 6.18
C LEU A 199 0.32 -10.25 6.19
N VAL A 200 1.36 -9.50 6.54
CA VAL A 200 1.35 -8.02 6.52
C VAL A 200 1.65 -7.47 5.13
N SER A 201 2.61 -8.07 4.41
CA SER A 201 3.04 -7.63 3.09
C SER A 201 3.39 -8.81 2.17
N SER A 202 2.56 -9.09 1.17
CA SER A 202 2.74 -10.08 0.10
C SER A 202 1.70 -9.86 -1.02
N GLU A 203 1.60 -10.75 -2.02
CA GLU A 203 0.54 -10.60 -3.02
C GLU A 203 -0.86 -10.98 -2.49
N MET A 204 -0.95 -11.66 -1.35
CA MET A 204 -2.20 -12.09 -0.71
C MET A 204 -2.20 -11.71 0.78
N ASP A 205 -1.71 -10.50 1.09
CA ASP A 205 -1.69 -9.97 2.45
C ASP A 205 -3.05 -9.42 2.89
N VAL A 206 -3.17 -9.22 4.20
CA VAL A 206 -4.38 -8.69 4.82
C VAL A 206 -4.59 -7.19 4.56
N ASP A 207 -3.54 -6.48 4.13
CA ASP A 207 -3.61 -5.11 3.64
C ASP A 207 -4.47 -5.04 2.36
N ARG A 208 -4.09 -5.80 1.33
CA ARG A 208 -4.87 -5.91 0.08
C ARG A 208 -6.27 -6.42 0.29
N MET A 209 -6.44 -7.41 1.17
CA MET A 209 -7.76 -7.93 1.50
C MET A 209 -8.68 -6.86 2.07
N ASP A 210 -8.19 -5.99 2.95
CA ASP A 210 -9.01 -4.90 3.49
C ASP A 210 -9.27 -3.83 2.43
N TYR A 211 -8.22 -3.29 1.79
CA TYR A 211 -8.41 -2.13 0.94
C TYR A 211 -9.27 -2.47 -0.29
N LEU A 212 -9.17 -3.67 -0.87
CA LEU A 212 -9.97 -4.00 -2.06
C LEU A 212 -11.47 -3.94 -1.76
N GLU A 213 -11.91 -4.57 -0.67
CA GLU A 213 -13.31 -4.53 -0.27
C GLU A 213 -13.73 -3.14 0.20
N ARG A 214 -12.90 -2.49 1.02
CA ARG A 214 -13.20 -1.18 1.58
C ARG A 214 -13.28 -0.12 0.50
N ASP A 215 -12.31 -0.07 -0.39
CA ASP A 215 -12.29 0.86 -1.52
C ASP A 215 -13.48 0.61 -2.44
N ALA A 216 -13.81 -0.65 -2.74
CA ALA A 216 -14.97 -0.98 -3.55
C ALA A 216 -16.28 -0.50 -2.90
N TYR A 217 -16.43 -0.74 -1.60
CA TYR A 217 -17.59 -0.31 -0.82
C TYR A 217 -17.76 1.21 -0.84
N PHE A 218 -16.72 1.97 -0.48
CA PHE A 218 -16.80 3.44 -0.42
C PHE A 218 -16.86 4.09 -1.80
N CYS A 219 -16.24 3.51 -2.83
CA CYS A 219 -16.41 3.98 -4.21
C CYS A 219 -17.78 3.64 -4.80
N GLY A 220 -18.57 2.76 -4.16
CA GLY A 220 -19.84 2.28 -4.68
C GLY A 220 -19.69 1.38 -5.91
N THR A 221 -18.59 0.61 -5.99
CA THR A 221 -18.29 -0.27 -7.11
C THR A 221 -18.37 -1.75 -6.69
N ASN A 222 -18.55 -2.64 -7.66
CA ASN A 222 -18.49 -4.09 -7.44
C ASN A 222 -17.13 -4.70 -7.85
N TYR A 223 -16.19 -3.89 -8.36
CA TYR A 223 -14.95 -4.40 -8.97
C TYR A 223 -13.98 -5.01 -7.97
N GLY A 224 -13.96 -4.52 -6.72
CA GLY A 224 -13.03 -4.97 -5.67
C GLY A 224 -13.63 -5.93 -4.64
N LYS A 225 -14.82 -6.50 -4.91
CA LYS A 225 -15.42 -7.50 -4.00
C LYS A 225 -14.66 -8.82 -4.10
N VAL A 226 -14.32 -9.40 -2.96
CA VAL A 226 -13.58 -10.65 -2.83
C VAL A 226 -14.37 -11.61 -1.95
N GLU A 227 -14.29 -12.92 -2.19
CA GLU A 227 -14.79 -13.92 -1.24
C GLU A 227 -13.80 -14.12 -0.09
N LEU A 228 -13.69 -13.08 0.76
CA LEU A 228 -12.64 -12.96 1.77
C LEU A 228 -12.70 -14.06 2.82
N GLU A 229 -13.88 -14.40 3.32
CA GLU A 229 -14.05 -15.47 4.32
C GLU A 229 -13.52 -16.81 3.82
N TRP A 230 -13.82 -17.16 2.56
CA TRP A 230 -13.33 -18.39 1.96
C TRP A 230 -11.82 -18.35 1.77
N LEU A 231 -11.26 -17.24 1.29
CA LEU A 231 -9.82 -17.09 1.11
C LEU A 231 -9.08 -17.25 2.45
N LEU A 232 -9.50 -16.52 3.49
CA LEU A 232 -8.93 -16.56 4.83
C LEU A 232 -9.01 -17.96 5.45
N SER A 233 -10.15 -18.65 5.33
CA SER A 233 -10.35 -20.00 5.87
C SER A 233 -9.47 -21.07 5.20
N ASN A 234 -8.86 -20.73 4.07
CA ASN A 234 -7.99 -21.59 3.28
C ASN A 234 -6.52 -21.16 3.28
N LEU A 235 -6.19 -20.06 3.95
CA LEU A 235 -4.80 -19.75 4.28
C LEU A 235 -4.24 -20.81 5.22
N THR A 236 -2.99 -21.19 4.98
CA THR A 236 -2.25 -22.20 5.73
C THR A 236 -0.76 -21.91 5.64
N TYR A 237 0.08 -22.86 6.03
CA TYR A 237 1.53 -22.73 6.02
C TYR A 237 2.20 -23.89 5.28
N HIS A 238 3.41 -23.62 4.77
CA HIS A 238 4.35 -24.62 4.28
C HIS A 238 5.68 -24.44 5.02
N GLU A 239 6.20 -25.51 5.61
CA GLU A 239 7.53 -25.51 6.22
C GLU A 239 8.60 -25.81 5.17
N LYS A 240 9.57 -24.90 5.04
CA LYS A 240 10.73 -25.05 4.16
C LYS A 240 11.97 -24.56 4.91
N GLU A 241 12.97 -25.42 5.04
CA GLU A 241 14.28 -25.09 5.64
C GLU A 241 14.17 -24.48 7.07
N GLY A 242 13.21 -24.93 7.87
CA GLY A 242 12.98 -24.41 9.24
C GLY A 242 12.22 -23.08 9.29
N HIS A 243 11.71 -22.58 8.16
CA HIS A 243 10.87 -21.40 8.07
C HIS A 243 9.45 -21.78 7.65
N LEU A 244 8.45 -21.16 8.28
CA LEU A 244 7.07 -21.23 7.79
C LEU A 244 6.85 -20.15 6.74
N HIS A 245 6.36 -20.57 5.58
CA HIS A 245 5.90 -19.72 4.49
C HIS A 245 4.39 -19.74 4.42
N LEU A 246 3.79 -18.60 4.07
CA LEU A 246 2.37 -18.50 3.77
C LEU A 246 2.02 -19.44 2.61
N ALA A 247 0.93 -20.16 2.77
CA ALA A 247 0.43 -21.06 1.76
C ALA A 247 -1.10 -20.97 1.62
N LEU A 248 -1.61 -21.42 0.47
CA LEU A 248 -3.03 -21.49 0.17
C LEU A 248 -3.43 -22.94 -0.10
N ASN A 249 -4.55 -23.38 0.46
CA ASN A 249 -5.11 -24.68 0.10
C ASN A 249 -5.58 -24.66 -1.36
N ARG A 250 -5.22 -25.68 -2.15
CA ARG A 250 -5.55 -25.82 -3.58
C ARG A 250 -7.04 -25.57 -3.89
N ARG A 251 -7.95 -25.92 -2.97
CA ARG A 251 -9.40 -25.72 -3.17
C ARG A 251 -9.85 -24.26 -3.22
N ALA A 252 -9.00 -23.32 -2.81
CA ALA A 252 -9.27 -21.89 -2.86
C ALA A 252 -8.56 -21.16 -4.02
N LEU A 253 -7.94 -21.89 -4.96
CA LEU A 253 -7.24 -21.28 -6.10
C LEU A 253 -8.15 -20.42 -6.97
N TYR A 254 -9.37 -20.86 -7.26
CA TYR A 254 -10.31 -20.04 -8.03
C TYR A 254 -10.73 -18.75 -7.31
N THR A 255 -10.81 -18.78 -5.98
CA THR A 255 -11.07 -17.58 -5.20
C THR A 255 -9.86 -16.64 -5.17
N PHE A 256 -8.65 -17.19 -5.21
CA PHE A 256 -7.44 -16.40 -5.39
C PHE A 256 -7.38 -15.78 -6.80
N ASP A 257 -7.80 -16.51 -7.83
CA ASP A 257 -7.96 -15.97 -9.19
C ASP A 257 -8.93 -14.77 -9.21
N ASP A 258 -10.09 -14.91 -8.56
CA ASP A 258 -11.07 -13.83 -8.43
C ASP A 258 -10.49 -12.62 -7.67
N PHE A 259 -9.73 -12.85 -6.60
CA PHE A 259 -9.01 -11.81 -5.86
C PHE A 259 -8.04 -11.02 -6.76
N LEU A 260 -7.26 -11.72 -7.60
CA LEU A 260 -6.34 -11.08 -8.54
C LEU A 260 -7.10 -10.24 -9.57
N LEU A 261 -8.18 -10.78 -10.14
CA LEU A 261 -9.03 -10.06 -11.10
C LEU A 261 -9.69 -8.84 -10.46
N ALA A 262 -10.17 -8.95 -9.22
CA ALA A 262 -10.74 -7.83 -8.47
C ALA A 262 -9.71 -6.71 -8.29
N ARG A 263 -8.48 -7.06 -7.87
CA ARG A 263 -7.36 -6.12 -7.78
C ARG A 263 -7.03 -5.48 -9.13
N HIS A 264 -7.01 -6.25 -10.21
CA HIS A 264 -6.78 -5.72 -11.56
C HIS A 264 -7.81 -4.65 -11.93
N HIS A 265 -9.09 -4.95 -11.76
CA HIS A 265 -10.17 -4.02 -12.08
C HIS A 265 -10.15 -2.78 -11.19
N MET A 266 -9.84 -2.91 -9.90
CA MET A 266 -9.69 -1.76 -9.00
C MET A 266 -8.58 -0.81 -9.48
N HIS A 267 -7.45 -1.34 -9.96
CA HIS A 267 -6.39 -0.51 -10.56
C HIS A 267 -6.89 0.26 -11.78
N LEU A 268 -7.49 -0.44 -12.74
CA LEU A 268 -7.92 0.19 -14.00
C LEU A 268 -9.07 1.19 -13.81
N MET A 269 -10.03 0.87 -12.94
CA MET A 269 -11.29 1.58 -12.83
C MET A 269 -11.28 2.66 -11.75
N VAL A 270 -10.56 2.45 -10.64
CA VAL A 270 -10.57 3.37 -9.49
C VAL A 270 -9.23 4.08 -9.36
N TYR A 271 -8.15 3.34 -9.14
CA TYR A 271 -6.83 3.93 -8.83
C TYR A 271 -6.28 4.73 -10.02
N PHE A 272 -6.51 4.27 -11.24
CA PHE A 272 -6.12 4.98 -12.47
C PHE A 272 -7.26 5.79 -13.09
N HIS A 273 -8.29 6.14 -12.33
CA HIS A 273 -9.34 6.98 -12.88
C HIS A 273 -8.76 8.35 -13.30
N HIS A 274 -8.97 8.75 -14.55
CA HIS A 274 -8.34 9.91 -15.18
C HIS A 274 -8.47 11.21 -14.35
N LYS A 275 -9.60 11.36 -13.65
CA LYS A 275 -9.84 12.54 -12.82
C LYS A 275 -8.97 12.51 -11.56
N SER A 276 -8.72 11.38 -10.91
CA SER A 276 -7.78 11.31 -9.77
C SER A 276 -6.36 11.64 -10.24
N ILE A 277 -5.93 10.98 -11.32
CA ILE A 277 -4.61 11.16 -11.93
C ILE A 277 -4.32 12.62 -12.26
N ILE A 278 -5.25 13.36 -12.86
CA ILE A 278 -4.96 14.76 -13.20
C ILE A 278 -4.80 15.66 -11.97
N TYR A 279 -5.47 15.38 -10.85
CA TYR A 279 -5.23 16.13 -9.62
C TYR A 279 -3.87 15.78 -9.00
N GLU A 280 -3.46 14.52 -9.03
CA GLU A 280 -2.12 14.08 -8.60
C GLU A 280 -1.03 14.72 -9.46
N GLU A 281 -1.20 14.73 -10.78
CA GLU A 281 -0.30 15.38 -11.74
C GLU A 281 -0.18 16.89 -11.52
N MET A 282 -1.30 17.59 -11.25
CA MET A 282 -1.26 19.00 -10.89
C MET A 282 -0.56 19.22 -9.54
N LEU A 283 -0.83 18.36 -8.54
CA LEU A 283 -0.22 18.48 -7.23
C LEU A 283 1.28 18.22 -7.30
N HIS A 284 1.72 17.18 -7.99
CA HIS A 284 3.13 16.91 -8.27
C HIS A 284 3.81 18.13 -8.91
N ARG A 285 3.22 18.71 -9.96
CA ARG A 285 3.76 19.94 -10.60
C ARG A 285 3.88 21.12 -9.64
N TYR A 286 2.94 21.27 -8.70
CA TYR A 286 3.06 22.28 -7.66
C TYR A 286 4.21 21.97 -6.70
N LEU A 287 4.25 20.73 -6.18
CA LEU A 287 5.19 20.30 -5.15
C LEU A 287 6.64 20.30 -5.63
N SER A 288 6.89 19.94 -6.89
CA SER A 288 8.21 20.00 -7.51
C SER A 288 8.58 21.40 -8.03
N SER A 289 7.68 22.39 -7.92
CA SER A 289 7.96 23.75 -8.39
C SER A 289 8.84 24.53 -7.40
N PRO A 290 9.68 25.47 -7.87
CA PRO A 290 10.42 26.38 -6.98
C PRO A 290 9.54 27.29 -6.10
N LYS A 291 8.24 27.37 -6.40
CA LYS A 291 7.25 28.13 -5.62
C LYS A 291 6.63 27.30 -4.50
N CYS A 292 6.93 26.00 -4.42
CA CYS A 292 6.43 25.15 -3.36
C CYS A 292 6.97 25.65 -2.01
N GLN A 293 6.05 25.86 -1.06
CA GLN A 293 6.38 26.22 0.32
C GLN A 293 5.89 25.13 1.30
N PHE A 294 5.27 24.07 0.79
CA PHE A 294 4.79 22.95 1.59
C PHE A 294 5.88 21.90 1.70
N HIS A 295 6.29 21.59 2.92
CA HIS A 295 7.32 20.58 3.19
C HIS A 295 6.85 19.68 4.31
N LEU A 296 7.18 18.40 4.22
CA LEU A 296 6.97 17.45 5.29
C LEU A 296 8.22 17.42 6.17
N PRO A 297 8.09 17.69 7.48
CA PRO A 297 9.24 17.82 8.36
C PRO A 297 9.77 16.45 8.79
N ALA A 298 11.10 16.34 8.95
CA ALA A 298 11.73 15.13 9.47
C ALA A 298 11.38 14.83 10.94
N ASP A 299 11.02 15.87 11.70
CA ASP A 299 10.56 15.75 13.08
C ASP A 299 9.13 15.20 13.12
N ILE A 300 8.94 14.10 13.85
CA ILE A 300 7.66 13.39 13.92
C ILE A 300 6.57 14.24 14.58
N ASP A 301 6.93 15.04 15.59
CA ASP A 301 5.96 15.85 16.32
C ASP A 301 5.40 16.97 15.44
N GLU A 302 6.21 17.40 14.47
CA GLU A 302 5.79 18.32 13.42
C GLU A 302 5.03 17.61 12.30
N TYR A 303 5.52 16.44 11.87
CA TYR A 303 4.92 15.62 10.81
C TYR A 303 3.50 15.18 11.17
N VAL A 304 3.21 15.03 12.46
CA VAL A 304 1.86 14.78 12.98
C VAL A 304 0.83 15.84 12.57
N ARG A 305 1.26 17.07 12.31
CA ARG A 305 0.37 18.17 11.91
C ARG A 305 0.09 18.18 10.40
N CYS A 306 0.86 17.43 9.62
CA CYS A 306 0.71 17.33 8.17
C CYS A 306 -0.45 16.37 7.83
N THR A 307 -1.61 16.95 7.52
CA THR A 307 -2.86 16.24 7.19
C THR A 307 -3.44 16.77 5.89
N ASP A 308 -4.44 16.08 5.32
CA ASP A 308 -5.10 16.54 4.09
C ASP A 308 -5.64 17.97 4.27
N TYR A 309 -6.18 18.28 5.46
CA TYR A 309 -6.66 19.62 5.80
C TYR A 309 -5.56 20.68 5.74
N ALA A 310 -4.37 20.38 6.30
CA ALA A 310 -3.24 21.30 6.28
C ALA A 310 -2.77 21.56 4.84
N LEU A 311 -2.70 20.52 4.02
CA LEU A 311 -2.35 20.64 2.60
C LEU A 311 -3.39 21.47 1.83
N TYR A 312 -4.69 21.19 1.99
CA TYR A 312 -5.72 21.98 1.31
C TYR A 312 -5.73 23.45 1.76
N GLN A 313 -5.55 23.71 3.05
CA GLN A 313 -5.44 25.09 3.56
C GLN A 313 -4.23 25.81 2.96
N HIS A 314 -3.11 25.09 2.79
CA HIS A 314 -1.92 25.61 2.13
C HIS A 314 -2.18 25.95 0.66
N LEU A 315 -2.72 24.99 -0.11
CA LEU A 315 -3.00 25.16 -1.54
C LEU A 315 -3.95 26.35 -1.82
N GLN A 316 -4.87 26.66 -0.91
CA GLN A 316 -5.77 27.80 -1.05
C GLN A 316 -5.06 29.16 -0.96
N LYS A 317 -3.97 29.26 -0.20
CA LYS A 317 -3.27 30.52 0.10
C LYS A 317 -2.21 30.87 -0.93
N VAL A 318 -1.65 29.87 -1.62
CA VAL A 318 -0.54 30.07 -2.53
C VAL A 318 -1.03 30.55 -3.90
N ASP A 319 -0.42 31.62 -4.40
CA ASP A 319 -0.66 32.13 -5.75
C ASP A 319 0.18 31.34 -6.78
N ASP A 320 -0.27 30.12 -7.03
CA ASP A 320 0.28 29.22 -8.04
C ASP A 320 -0.86 28.61 -8.87
N GLU A 321 -0.65 28.46 -10.19
CA GLU A 321 -1.69 27.98 -11.10
C GLU A 321 -2.21 26.59 -10.67
N TRP A 322 -1.32 25.66 -10.34
CA TRP A 322 -1.67 24.29 -10.00
C TRP A 322 -2.41 24.24 -8.66
N ALA A 323 -1.87 24.91 -7.65
CA ALA A 323 -2.49 24.99 -6.33
C ALA A 323 -3.89 25.63 -6.39
N GLN A 324 -4.06 26.69 -7.18
CA GLN A 324 -5.34 27.36 -7.37
C GLN A 324 -6.34 26.50 -8.16
N ARG A 325 -5.90 25.76 -9.18
CA ARG A 325 -6.77 24.83 -9.94
C ARG A 325 -7.26 23.68 -9.06
N ILE A 326 -6.38 23.10 -8.21
CA ILE A 326 -6.78 22.08 -7.23
C ILE A 326 -7.81 22.65 -6.27
N SER A 327 -7.51 23.79 -5.64
CA SER A 327 -8.36 24.43 -4.63
C SER A 327 -9.73 24.83 -5.17
N LYS A 328 -9.80 25.31 -6.42
CA LYS A 328 -11.04 25.73 -7.10
C LYS A 328 -11.74 24.59 -7.82
N ARG A 329 -11.20 23.37 -7.76
CA ARG A 329 -11.71 22.18 -8.47
C ARG A 329 -11.86 22.41 -9.98
N LYS A 330 -10.85 23.04 -10.59
CA LYS A 330 -10.77 23.31 -12.03
C LYS A 330 -9.60 22.53 -12.68
N PRO A 331 -9.69 21.18 -12.72
CA PRO A 331 -8.62 20.36 -13.26
C PRO A 331 -8.51 20.54 -14.77
N TYR A 332 -7.36 20.15 -15.32
CA TYR A 332 -7.24 19.93 -16.76
C TYR A 332 -8.19 18.80 -17.19
N LYS A 333 -8.70 18.88 -18.42
CA LYS A 333 -9.66 17.92 -18.98
C LYS A 333 -8.93 16.87 -19.79
N ASN A 334 -9.37 15.61 -19.67
CA ASN A 334 -8.85 14.50 -20.47
C ASN A 334 -9.29 14.69 -21.93
N LEU A 335 -8.32 14.89 -22.82
CA LEU A 335 -8.53 15.07 -24.26
C LEU A 335 -8.37 13.74 -25.01
N PHE A 336 -7.45 12.90 -24.57
CA PHE A 336 -7.09 11.67 -25.24
C PHE A 336 -6.72 10.61 -24.23
N GLU A 337 -7.23 9.40 -24.41
CA GLU A 337 -6.93 8.22 -23.60
C GLU A 337 -6.65 7.02 -24.50
N LEU A 338 -5.58 6.29 -24.21
CA LEU A 338 -5.21 5.09 -24.93
C LEU A 338 -4.82 3.99 -23.94
N HIS A 339 -5.50 2.85 -24.06
CA HIS A 339 -5.16 1.62 -23.36
C HIS A 339 -4.30 0.76 -24.27
N SER A 340 -3.10 0.44 -23.84
CA SER A 340 -2.18 -0.42 -24.58
C SER A 340 -1.48 -1.40 -23.65
N SER A 341 -0.91 -2.45 -24.25
CA SER A 341 0.03 -3.35 -23.56
C SER A 341 1.47 -3.18 -24.04
N LYS A 342 1.70 -2.22 -24.94
CA LYS A 342 3.00 -1.90 -25.53
C LYS A 342 3.15 -0.39 -25.66
N ASP A 343 4.38 0.08 -25.55
CA ASP A 343 4.73 1.47 -25.78
C ASP A 343 4.35 1.89 -27.21
N THR A 344 3.82 3.09 -27.32
CA THR A 344 3.36 3.68 -28.57
C THR A 344 3.73 5.15 -28.62
N GLU A 345 4.19 5.62 -29.78
CA GLU A 345 4.57 7.02 -29.96
C GLU A 345 3.34 7.92 -30.19
N ARG A 346 2.14 7.35 -30.35
CA ARG A 346 0.92 8.13 -30.67
C ARG A 346 0.63 9.24 -29.64
N PRO A 347 0.61 9.00 -28.31
CA PRO A 347 0.39 10.08 -27.33
C PRO A 347 1.46 11.16 -27.40
N LYS A 348 2.73 10.77 -27.62
CA LYS A 348 3.84 11.72 -27.75
C LYS A 348 3.71 12.60 -28.99
N ASN A 349 3.33 12.00 -30.13
CA ASN A 349 3.10 12.73 -31.38
C ASN A 349 1.94 13.72 -31.24
N ILE A 350 0.82 13.30 -30.63
CA ILE A 350 -0.31 14.21 -30.35
C ILE A 350 0.15 15.38 -29.47
N LYS A 351 0.89 15.09 -28.39
CA LYS A 351 1.42 16.11 -27.49
C LYS A 351 2.28 17.13 -28.24
N ILE A 352 3.21 16.68 -29.08
CA ILE A 352 4.08 17.55 -29.88
C ILE A 352 3.26 18.47 -30.79
N GLU A 353 2.23 17.94 -31.46
CA GLU A 353 1.36 18.72 -32.35
C GLU A 353 0.55 19.79 -31.61
N LEU A 354 0.00 19.45 -30.44
CA LEU A 354 -0.74 20.39 -29.61
C LEU A 354 0.17 21.48 -29.00
N GLU A 355 1.37 21.10 -28.53
CA GLU A 355 2.36 22.05 -28.02
C GLU A 355 2.91 22.97 -29.12
N SER A 356 3.06 22.46 -30.35
CA SER A 356 3.44 23.28 -31.52
C SER A 356 2.38 24.33 -31.88
N ALA A 357 1.12 24.07 -31.51
CA ALA A 357 0.03 25.03 -31.64
C ALA A 357 -0.10 26.00 -30.46
N GLY A 358 0.83 25.95 -29.50
CA GLY A 358 0.88 26.84 -28.33
C GLY A 358 0.04 26.39 -27.13
N LEU A 359 -0.49 25.16 -27.15
CA LEU A 359 -1.30 24.63 -26.05
C LEU A 359 -0.43 23.93 -25.00
N ARG A 360 -0.76 24.10 -23.72
CA ARG A 360 -0.10 23.35 -22.64
C ARG A 360 -0.77 21.99 -22.47
N VAL A 361 0.00 20.91 -22.59
CA VAL A 361 -0.48 19.54 -22.48
C VAL A 361 0.18 18.84 -21.29
N ILE A 362 -0.63 18.17 -20.48
CA ILE A 362 -0.17 17.23 -19.45
C ILE A 362 -0.27 15.83 -20.04
N HIS A 363 0.85 15.10 -20.09
CA HIS A 363 0.86 13.67 -20.40
C HIS A 363 1.08 12.90 -19.11
N SER A 364 0.21 11.93 -18.84
CA SER A 364 0.39 10.95 -17.76
C SER A 364 0.39 9.54 -18.34
N ASN A 365 1.19 8.65 -17.77
CA ASN A 365 1.19 7.23 -18.09
C ASN A 365 1.00 6.44 -16.78
N SER A 366 -0.14 5.74 -16.67
CA SER A 366 -0.42 4.86 -15.53
C SER A 366 -0.15 3.41 -15.93
N GLN A 367 0.60 2.68 -15.11
CA GLN A 367 0.98 1.29 -15.42
C GLN A 367 0.51 0.34 -14.33
N ALA A 368 -0.24 -0.69 -14.71
CA ALA A 368 -0.63 -1.77 -13.82
C ALA A 368 -0.05 -3.09 -14.31
N ARG A 369 0.47 -3.87 -13.36
CA ARG A 369 0.81 -5.27 -13.54
C ARG A 369 0.05 -6.09 -12.52
N LEU A 370 -0.49 -7.24 -12.95
CA LEU A 370 -1.27 -8.10 -12.06
C LEU A 370 -0.43 -8.70 -10.94
N SER A 371 0.82 -9.07 -11.26
CA SER A 371 1.75 -9.70 -10.33
C SER A 371 3.17 -9.18 -10.57
N LYS A 372 3.91 -9.00 -9.48
CA LYS A 372 5.33 -8.65 -9.52
C LYS A 372 6.23 -9.87 -9.77
N TYR A 373 5.72 -11.10 -9.68
CA TYR A 373 6.53 -12.31 -9.53
C TYR A 373 7.27 -12.84 -10.78
N HIS A 374 7.19 -12.16 -11.91
CA HIS A 374 7.93 -12.56 -13.12
C HIS A 374 9.39 -12.08 -13.11
N THR A 375 9.81 -11.35 -12.08
CA THR A 375 11.21 -11.07 -11.84
C THR A 375 11.80 -12.19 -10.99
N THR A 376 12.68 -13.02 -11.54
CA THR A 376 13.40 -14.09 -10.80
C THR A 376 14.41 -13.55 -9.76
N SER A 377 14.02 -12.53 -8.99
CA SER A 377 14.84 -11.91 -7.96
C SER A 377 15.01 -12.84 -6.76
N GLU A 378 16.18 -12.80 -6.13
CA GLU A 378 16.46 -13.60 -4.93
C GLU A 378 15.50 -13.27 -3.76
N SER A 379 15.02 -12.02 -3.71
CA SER A 379 14.01 -11.56 -2.76
C SER A 379 12.69 -12.30 -2.90
N GLU A 380 12.19 -12.46 -4.11
CA GLU A 380 10.91 -13.15 -4.33
C GLU A 380 11.00 -14.64 -4.00
N ARG A 381 12.13 -15.29 -4.32
CA ARG A 381 12.36 -16.70 -3.94
C ARG A 381 12.35 -16.91 -2.43
N ALA A 382 12.83 -15.94 -1.65
CA ALA A 382 12.88 -16.02 -0.19
C ALA A 382 11.52 -15.78 0.49
N PHE A 383 10.60 -15.08 -0.16
CA PHE A 383 9.24 -14.81 0.35
C PHE A 383 8.16 -15.38 -0.56
N GLN A 384 8.43 -16.53 -1.18
CA GLN A 384 7.49 -17.24 -2.03
C GLN A 384 6.29 -17.74 -1.22
N ILE A 385 5.10 -17.63 -1.82
CA ILE A 385 3.85 -18.20 -1.31
C ILE A 385 3.63 -19.55 -2.00
N PHE A 386 3.13 -20.53 -1.27
CA PHE A 386 2.94 -21.88 -1.78
C PHE A 386 1.47 -22.27 -1.93
N VAL A 387 1.21 -23.24 -2.78
CA VAL A 387 -0.06 -23.97 -2.82
C VAL A 387 0.16 -25.34 -2.20
N VAL A 388 -0.75 -25.73 -1.31
CA VAL A 388 -0.75 -27.05 -0.69
C VAL A 388 -2.05 -27.78 -1.00
N ASP A 389 -1.98 -29.07 -1.28
CA ASP A 389 -3.18 -29.89 -1.49
C ASP A 389 -3.59 -30.57 -0.17
N GLY A 390 -4.76 -30.18 0.36
CA GLY A 390 -5.31 -30.81 1.56
C GLY A 390 -5.91 -32.20 1.32
N TYR A 391 -6.24 -32.55 0.08
CA TYR A 391 -6.85 -33.83 -0.30
C TYR A 391 -5.79 -34.84 -0.74
N ASP A 392 -4.75 -34.40 -1.45
CA ASP A 392 -3.64 -35.26 -1.84
C ASP A 392 -2.38 -34.96 -1.01
N ARG A 393 -2.17 -35.74 0.06
CA ARG A 393 -0.97 -35.64 0.91
C ARG A 393 0.32 -36.02 0.18
N LYS A 394 0.27 -36.63 -1.01
CA LYS A 394 1.45 -36.93 -1.83
C LYS A 394 1.81 -35.76 -2.75
N SER A 395 0.88 -34.84 -2.98
CA SER A 395 1.13 -33.64 -3.76
C SER A 395 2.21 -32.80 -3.08
N LYS A 396 3.23 -32.42 -3.84
CA LYS A 396 4.29 -31.56 -3.34
C LYS A 396 3.82 -30.11 -3.38
N PRO A 397 4.02 -29.33 -2.30
CA PRO A 397 3.79 -27.90 -2.34
C PRO A 397 4.57 -27.27 -3.48
N TYR A 398 3.94 -26.34 -4.17
CA TYR A 398 4.53 -25.64 -5.31
C TYR A 398 4.23 -24.15 -5.24
N PRO A 399 5.03 -23.29 -5.88
CA PRO A 399 4.83 -21.84 -5.88
C PRO A 399 3.43 -21.43 -6.37
N ILE A 400 2.81 -20.42 -5.74
CA ILE A 400 1.47 -19.94 -6.14
C ILE A 400 1.45 -19.36 -7.55
N GLU A 401 2.58 -18.88 -8.03
CA GLU A 401 2.75 -18.34 -9.38
C GLU A 401 2.58 -19.42 -10.46
N GLU A 402 2.84 -20.69 -10.13
CA GLU A 402 2.66 -21.84 -11.02
C GLU A 402 1.21 -22.38 -11.01
N SER A 403 0.31 -21.78 -10.21
CA SER A 403 -1.02 -22.32 -9.96
C SER A 403 -2.11 -21.85 -10.91
N THR A 404 -1.88 -20.76 -11.66
CA THR A 404 -2.90 -20.14 -12.50
C THR A 404 -2.32 -19.58 -13.80
N GLU A 405 -3.07 -19.76 -14.88
CA GLU A 405 -2.78 -19.17 -16.19
C GLU A 405 -3.15 -17.67 -16.23
N ILE A 406 -3.87 -17.16 -15.22
CA ILE A 406 -4.22 -15.73 -15.12
C ILE A 406 -2.95 -14.87 -15.08
N PHE A 407 -1.89 -15.31 -14.39
CA PHE A 407 -0.62 -14.59 -14.38
C PHE A 407 -0.04 -14.42 -15.78
N GLN A 408 -0.08 -15.49 -16.59
CA GLN A 408 0.38 -15.47 -17.99
C GLN A 408 -0.52 -14.59 -18.87
N LYS A 409 -1.84 -14.66 -18.69
CA LYS A 409 -2.81 -13.89 -19.48
C LYS A 409 -2.74 -12.38 -19.22
N TYR A 410 -2.35 -11.97 -18.01
CA TYR A 410 -2.18 -10.57 -17.62
C TYR A 410 -0.72 -10.24 -17.27
N GLU A 411 0.23 -10.95 -17.90
CA GLU A 411 1.66 -10.75 -17.70
C GLU A 411 2.12 -9.40 -18.25
N GLU A 412 1.52 -8.99 -19.37
CA GLU A 412 1.80 -7.71 -20.03
C GLU A 412 1.38 -6.54 -19.13
N ILE A 413 2.28 -5.56 -19.01
CA ILE A 413 1.99 -4.30 -18.32
C ILE A 413 0.88 -3.60 -19.10
N ARG A 414 -0.26 -3.37 -18.45
CA ARG A 414 -1.30 -2.51 -19.01
C ARG A 414 -0.94 -1.07 -18.73
N GLN A 415 -0.83 -0.29 -19.79
CA GLN A 415 -0.53 1.12 -19.74
C GLN A 415 -1.77 1.90 -20.16
N ILE A 416 -2.05 2.98 -19.44
CA ILE A 416 -3.08 3.94 -19.82
C ILE A 416 -2.39 5.28 -20.02
N ASP A 417 -2.21 5.67 -21.28
CA ASP A 417 -1.71 6.98 -21.66
C ASP A 417 -2.84 7.98 -21.74
N ARG A 418 -2.63 9.16 -21.15
CA ARG A 418 -3.62 10.24 -21.18
C ARG A 418 -2.97 11.58 -21.47
N LEU A 419 -3.64 12.36 -22.30
CA LEU A 419 -3.30 13.75 -22.55
C LEU A 419 -4.40 14.64 -22.00
N TYR A 420 -4.02 15.63 -21.21
CA TYR A 420 -4.93 16.60 -20.64
C TYR A 420 -4.58 18.01 -21.10
N VAL A 421 -5.60 18.82 -21.31
CA VAL A 421 -5.48 20.24 -21.66
C VAL A 421 -6.30 21.10 -20.72
N ALA A 422 -5.97 22.38 -20.62
CA ALA A 422 -6.74 23.29 -19.78
C ALA A 422 -8.20 23.36 -20.26
N PRO A 423 -9.20 23.51 -19.37
CA PRO A 423 -10.60 23.62 -19.77
C PRO A 423 -10.87 24.69 -20.83
N GLU A 424 -10.14 25.80 -20.76
CA GLU A 424 -10.18 26.92 -21.70
C GLU A 424 -9.60 26.61 -23.09
N ASP A 425 -8.68 25.63 -23.20
CA ASP A 425 -8.02 25.25 -24.44
C ASP A 425 -8.66 24.01 -25.11
N PHE A 426 -9.64 23.39 -24.46
CA PHE A 426 -10.18 22.09 -24.86
C PHE A 426 -10.76 22.08 -26.28
N GLU A 427 -11.60 23.05 -26.62
CA GLU A 427 -12.22 23.13 -27.95
C GLU A 427 -11.18 23.40 -29.06
N ALA A 428 -10.13 24.16 -28.76
CA ALA A 428 -9.04 24.42 -29.69
C ALA A 428 -8.22 23.15 -29.94
N ALA A 429 -7.90 22.42 -28.87
CA ALA A 429 -7.19 21.14 -28.94
C ALA A 429 -7.98 20.09 -29.75
N GLU A 430 -9.28 19.97 -29.51
CA GLU A 430 -10.15 19.03 -30.24
C GLU A 430 -10.20 19.34 -31.74
N LYS A 431 -10.26 20.62 -32.12
CA LYS A 431 -10.19 21.03 -33.54
C LYS A 431 -8.87 20.64 -34.19
N ILE A 432 -7.74 20.79 -33.49
CA ILE A 432 -6.42 20.38 -34.01
C ILE A 432 -6.37 18.87 -34.21
N MET A 433 -6.87 18.09 -33.23
CA MET A 433 -6.97 16.62 -33.32
C MET A 433 -7.72 16.18 -34.58
N ILE A 434 -8.89 16.79 -34.83
CA ILE A 434 -9.74 16.46 -35.99
C ILE A 434 -9.08 16.88 -37.31
N GLN A 435 -8.53 18.11 -37.38
CA GLN A 435 -7.92 18.63 -38.62
C GLN A 435 -6.68 17.84 -39.05
N LYS A 436 -5.91 17.33 -38.09
CA LYS A 436 -4.68 16.57 -38.34
C LYS A 436 -4.89 15.05 -38.37
N GLY A 437 -6.09 14.55 -38.07
CA GLY A 437 -6.43 13.13 -38.09
C GLY A 437 -5.66 12.30 -37.05
N LEU A 438 -5.51 12.85 -35.83
CA LEU A 438 -4.64 12.31 -34.77
C LEU A 438 -5.31 11.27 -33.85
#